data_AF-A0A8S0QVY5-F1
#
_entry.id   AF-A0A8S0QVY5-F1
#
_cell.length_a   1.000
_cell.length_b   1.000
_cell.length_c   1.000
_cell.angle_alpha   90.00
_cell.angle_beta   90.00
_cell.angle_gamma   90.00
#
_symmetry.space_group_name_H-M   'P 1'
#
loop_
_entity.id
_entity.type
_entity.pdbx_description
1 polymer ?
#
loop_
_entity_poly.entity_id
_entity_poly.type
_entity_poly.pdbx_seq_one_letter_code
_entity_poly.pdbx_strand_id
1 'polypeptide(L)' 'MVNMALASGIGAYFDIIREIQLAIKLPNVLTVDAKGLQLLNDSPFYLSTPGQVRLGKMMADVFLYFD' A
#
# COMPACT_ATOMS: atom_id res chain seq x y z
N MET A 1 5.24 -4.55 -12.63
CA MET A 1 4.02 -4.77 -11.82
C MET A 1 4.14 -3.94 -10.55
N VAL A 2 3.12 -3.15 -10.21
CA VAL A 2 3.11 -2.32 -9.00
C VAL A 2 2.10 -2.89 -8.00
N ASN A 3 2.56 -3.15 -6.79
CA ASN A 3 1.81 -3.69 -5.68
C ASN A 3 1.66 -2.63 -4.57
N MET A 4 0.82 -2.93 -3.59
CA MET A 4 0.66 -2.13 -2.38
C MET A 4 0.73 -3.03 -1.15
N ALA A 5 1.51 -2.60 -0.15
CA ALA A 5 1.49 -3.22 1.17
C ALA A 5 0.25 -2.75 1.93
N LEU A 6 -0.40 -3.67 2.67
CA LEU A 6 -1.65 -3.41 3.38
C LEU A 6 -1.60 -2.08 4.14
N ALA A 7 -2.50 -1.14 3.81
CA ALA A 7 -2.54 0.18 4.43
C ALA A 7 -2.96 0.13 5.91
N SER A 8 -3.88 -0.76 6.22
CA SER A 8 -4.49 -0.93 7.54
C SER A 8 -5.06 -2.35 7.70
N GLY A 9 -5.34 -2.74 8.94
CA GLY A 9 -5.89 -4.05 9.26
C GLY A 9 -5.99 -4.27 10.77
N ILE A 10 -6.74 -5.30 11.16
CA ILE A 10 -6.89 -5.73 12.56
C ILE A 10 -6.52 -7.21 12.63
N GLY A 11 -5.72 -7.59 13.62
CA GLY A 11 -5.39 -8.98 13.91
C GLY A 11 -3.89 -9.26 13.90
N ALA A 12 -3.54 -10.44 14.40
CA ALA A 12 -2.17 -10.84 14.71
C ALA A 12 -1.20 -10.88 13.52
N TYR A 13 -1.73 -10.93 12.28
CA TYR A 13 -0.92 -11.13 11.08
C TYR A 13 -0.68 -9.84 10.28
N PHE A 14 -1.27 -8.70 10.67
CA PHE A 14 -1.15 -7.47 9.89
C PHE A 14 0.31 -7.07 9.66
N ASP A 15 1.12 -7.04 10.73
CA ASP A 15 2.53 -6.66 10.63
C ASP A 15 3.35 -7.72 9.87
N ILE A 16 3.10 -9.01 10.12
CA ILE A 16 3.78 -10.12 9.43
C ILE A 16 3.56 -10.05 7.92
N ILE A 17 2.31 -9.86 7.49
CA ILE A 17 1.99 -9.78 6.05
C ILE A 17 2.63 -8.54 5.43
N ARG A 18 2.63 -7.40 6.13
CA ARG A 18 3.30 -6.18 5.65
C ARG A 18 4.79 -6.35 5.50
N GLU A 19 5.47 -6.94 6.48
CA GLU A 19 6.89 -7.22 6.42
C GLU A 19 7.23 -8.08 5.19
N ILE A 20 6.44 -9.14 4.96
CA ILE A 20 6.61 -9.99 3.77
C ILE A 20 6.39 -9.18 2.48
N GLN A 21 5.32 -8.40 2.38
CA GLN A 21 5.01 -7.59 1.19
C GLN A 21 6.12 -6.59 0.85
N LEU A 22 6.74 -5.98 1.87
CA LEU A 22 7.84 -5.02 1.72
C LEU A 22 9.19 -5.71 1.47
N ALA A 23 9.37 -6.95 1.92
CA ALA A 23 10.58 -7.72 1.72
C ALA A 23 10.67 -8.40 0.35
N ILE A 24 9.56 -8.49 -0.41
CA ILE A 24 9.56 -9.08 -1.76
C ILE A 24 10.51 -8.30 -2.66
N LYS A 25 11.54 -8.99 -3.16
CA LYS A 25 12.49 -8.49 -4.16
C LYS A 25 12.45 -9.38 -5.38
N LEU A 26 11.59 -9.03 -6.33
CA LEU A 26 11.50 -9.70 -7.63
C LEU A 26 11.76 -8.68 -8.74
N PRO A 27 12.40 -9.08 -9.85
CA PRO A 27 12.57 -8.20 -11.00
C PRO A 27 11.22 -7.65 -11.45
N ASN A 28 11.17 -6.34 -11.73
CA ASN A 28 9.98 -5.66 -12.23
C ASN A 28 8.76 -5.70 -11.29
N VAL A 29 8.97 -5.98 -10.00
CA VAL A 29 7.94 -5.89 -8.96
C VAL A 29 8.32 -4.80 -7.97
N LEU A 30 7.43 -3.84 -7.79
CA LEU A 30 7.57 -2.74 -6.84
C LEU A 30 6.42 -2.78 -5.87
N THR A 31 6.68 -2.50 -4.60
CA THR A 31 5.65 -2.41 -3.56
C THR A 31 5.61 -0.99 -3.02
N VAL A 32 4.44 -0.36 -3.11
CA VAL A 32 4.15 0.94 -2.50
C VAL A 32 3.66 0.72 -1.07
N ASP A 33 4.20 1.47 -0.11
CA ASP A 33 3.69 1.43 1.27
C ASP A 33 2.53 2.41 1.46
N ALA A 34 1.33 1.89 1.69
CA ALA A 34 0.12 2.69 1.90
C ALA A 34 -0.17 2.98 3.38
N LYS A 35 0.71 2.59 4.32
CA LYS A 35 0.52 2.85 5.75
C LYS A 35 0.46 4.34 6.03
N GLY A 36 -0.51 4.73 6.87
CA GLY A 36 -0.72 6.13 7.28
C GLY A 36 -1.50 6.97 6.27
N LEU A 37 -1.98 6.39 5.17
CA LEU A 37 -2.97 7.04 4.32
C LEU A 37 -4.34 7.13 5.03
N GLN A 38 -5.14 8.12 4.64
CA GLN A 38 -6.40 8.43 5.31
C GLN A 38 -7.40 7.28 5.17
N LEU A 39 -7.79 6.69 6.29
CA LEU A 39 -8.82 5.65 6.38
C LEU A 39 -10.23 6.25 6.33
N LEU A 40 -11.19 5.41 5.99
CA LEU A 40 -12.61 5.74 6.06
C LEU A 40 -13.01 5.91 7.54
N ASN A 41 -13.72 6.99 7.87
CA ASN A 41 -14.03 7.36 9.25
C ASN A 41 -14.69 6.22 10.07
N ASP A 42 -15.57 5.45 9.44
CA ASP A 42 -16.35 4.40 10.12
C ASP A 42 -15.75 3.00 9.93
N SER A 43 -14.59 2.87 9.27
CA SER A 43 -13.97 1.57 9.03
C SER A 43 -12.44 1.64 8.96
N PRO A 44 -11.74 0.94 9.85
CA PRO A 44 -10.29 0.89 9.83
C PRO A 44 -9.74 0.02 8.69
N PHE A 45 -10.57 -0.59 7.85
CA PHE A 45 -10.14 -1.52 6.80
C PHE A 45 -10.01 -0.88 5.42
N TYR A 46 -10.66 0.26 5.20
CA TYR A 46 -10.75 0.88 3.88
C TYR A 46 -10.11 2.27 3.88
N LEU A 47 -9.43 2.60 2.79
CA LEU A 47 -9.02 3.97 2.53
C LEU A 47 -10.24 4.82 2.18
N SER A 48 -10.24 6.05 2.68
CA SER A 48 -11.15 7.10 2.23
C SER A 48 -10.86 7.50 0.78
N THR A 49 -11.77 8.23 0.11
CA THR A 49 -11.55 8.76 -1.24
C THR A 49 -10.26 9.57 -1.36
N PRO A 50 -9.94 10.51 -0.45
CA PRO A 50 -8.65 11.21 -0.51
C PRO A 50 -7.45 10.27 -0.33
N GLY A 51 -7.57 9.25 0.54
CA GLY A 51 -6.56 8.20 0.71
C GLY A 51 -6.31 7.42 -0.59
N GLN A 52 -7.36 7.04 -1.30
CA GLN A 52 -7.27 6.36 -2.60
C GLN A 52 -6.67 7.24 -3.69
N VAL A 53 -7.03 8.54 -3.75
CA VAL A 53 -6.41 9.49 -4.68
C VAL A 53 -4.91 9.60 -4.43
N ARG A 54 -4.49 9.65 -3.17
CA ARG A 54 -3.07 9.70 -2.82
C ARG A 54 -2.35 8.40 -3.17
N LEU A 55 -2.96 7.25 -2.89
CA LEU A 55 -2.40 5.95 -3.28
C LEU A 55 -2.22 5.85 -4.80
N GLY A 56 -3.22 6.26 -5.58
CA GLY A 56 -3.15 6.23 -7.04
C GLY A 56 -1.99 7.07 -7.59
N LYS A 57 -1.73 8.24 -7.00
CA LYS A 57 -0.56 9.07 -7.35
C LYS A 57 0.75 8.35 -7.03
N MET A 58 0.88 7.77 -5.83
CA MET A 58 2.09 7.01 -5.44
C MET A 58 2.35 5.84 -6.40
N MET A 59 1.29 5.13 -6.81
CA MET A 59 1.42 4.04 -7.79
C MET A 59 1.81 4.54 -9.19
N ALA A 60 1.25 5.67 -9.63
CA ALA A 60 1.59 6.29 -10.91
C ALA A 60 3.05 6.78 -10.93
N ASP A 61 3.51 7.42 -9.86
CA ASP A 61 4.89 7.89 -9.73
C ASP A 61 5.85 6.70 -9.84
N VAL A 62 5.60 5.64 -9.08
CA VAL A 62 6.43 4.43 -9.12
C VAL A 62 6.39 3.75 -10.49
N PHE A 63 5.26 3.74 -11.18
CA PHE A 63 5.18 3.17 -12.53
C PHE A 63 5.94 4.01 -13.58
N LEU A 64 5.85 5.33 -13.52
CA LEU A 64 6.45 6.24 -14.50
C LEU A 64 7.97 6.41 -14.32
N TYR A 65 8.46 6.28 -13.09
CA TYR A 65 9.88 6.45 -12.73
C TYR A 65 10.59 5.12 -12.42
N PHE A 66 9.99 4.00 -12.81
CA PHE A 66 10.67 2.70 -12.74
C PHE A 66 11.60 2.54 -13.95
N ASP A 67 12.91 2.54 -13.68
CA ASP A 67 13.97 2.21 -14.65
C ASP A 67 14.17 0.69 -14.79
#